data_AF-A0A7S2DMD4-F1
#
_entry.id   AF-A0A7S2DMD4-F1
#
_cell.length_a   1.000
_cell.length_b   1.000
_cell.length_c   1.000
_cell.angle_alpha   90.00
_cell.angle_beta   90.00
_cell.angle_gamma   90.00
#
_symmetry.space_group_name_H-M   'P 1'
#
loop_
_entity.id
_entity.type
_entity.pdbx_description
1 polymer ?
#
loop_
_entity_poly.entity_id
_entity_poly.type
_entity_poly.pdbx_seq_one_letter_code
_entity_poly.pdbx_strand_id
1 'polypeptide(L)'
;RMMSKEPDQALPITATQCAVAALVSGLWALADGTGGLSGPQGAWLLDEAQRSSFALPGLFLDESVRTVCAAALWTGLVTTAANRIAETVALGRLASSEASVLLATEPLWAALFASIYIGESLGGADAAGGALLVGACLANAVPKEKLLAIFGSQEAEPEVSSEASVSEEAI
;
A
#
# COMPACT_ATOMS: atom_id res chain seq x y z
N ARG A 1 -8.18 -5.73 -16.23
CA ARG A 1 -8.76 -4.65 -17.08
C ARG A 1 -10.04 -4.07 -16.46
N MET A 2 -10.04 -3.75 -15.16
CA MET A 2 -11.21 -3.16 -14.50
C MET A 2 -11.16 -1.63 -14.62
N MET A 3 -10.03 -0.99 -14.29
CA MET A 3 -9.83 0.46 -14.47
C MET A 3 -9.81 0.92 -15.93
N SER A 4 -9.46 0.04 -16.87
CA SER A 4 -9.58 0.34 -18.31
C SER A 4 -11.02 0.24 -18.83
N LYS A 5 -11.92 -0.43 -18.07
CA LYS A 5 -13.34 -0.58 -18.41
C LYS A 5 -14.21 0.47 -17.71
N GLU A 6 -13.83 0.90 -16.51
CA GLU A 6 -14.52 1.94 -15.74
C GLU A 6 -13.53 2.95 -15.12
N PRO A 7 -13.06 3.94 -15.91
CA PRO A 7 -12.13 4.96 -15.42
C PRO A 7 -12.75 5.89 -14.35
N ASP A 8 -14.08 5.94 -14.27
CA ASP A 8 -14.82 6.73 -13.28
C ASP A 8 -14.64 6.22 -11.84
N GLN A 9 -14.24 4.95 -11.66
CA GLN A 9 -14.02 4.35 -10.33
C GLN A 9 -12.76 4.88 -9.63
N ALA A 10 -11.84 5.54 -10.34
CA ALA A 10 -10.63 6.08 -9.73
C ALA A 10 -10.90 7.24 -8.75
N LEU A 11 -11.89 8.09 -9.06
CA LEU A 11 -12.25 9.24 -8.23
C LEU A 11 -12.85 8.82 -6.88
N PRO A 12 -13.84 7.90 -6.80
CA PRO A 12 -14.34 7.38 -5.54
C PRO A 12 -13.26 6.71 -4.68
N ILE A 13 -12.38 5.92 -5.27
CA ILE A 13 -11.33 5.20 -4.53
C ILE A 13 -10.36 6.19 -3.88
N THR A 14 -9.88 7.18 -4.63
CA THR A 14 -8.98 8.22 -4.08
C THR A 14 -9.69 9.09 -3.04
N ALA A 15 -10.96 9.44 -3.26
CA ALA A 15 -11.76 10.16 -2.28
C ALA A 15 -11.92 9.39 -0.97
N THR A 16 -12.19 8.08 -1.02
CA THR A 16 -12.25 7.23 0.17
C THR A 16 -10.89 7.18 0.88
N GLN A 17 -9.78 7.05 0.16
CA GLN A 17 -8.45 7.07 0.76
C GLN A 17 -8.17 8.40 1.50
N CYS A 18 -8.49 9.55 0.88
CA CYS A 18 -8.35 10.86 1.51
C CYS A 18 -9.27 11.02 2.73
N ALA A 19 -10.52 10.54 2.64
CA ALA A 19 -11.47 10.60 3.74
C ALA A 19 -11.01 9.75 4.94
N VAL A 20 -10.53 8.52 4.70
CA VAL A 20 -9.98 7.66 5.76
C VAL A 20 -8.76 8.30 6.40
N ALA A 21 -7.83 8.84 5.61
CA ALA A 21 -6.66 9.54 6.14
C ALA A 21 -7.08 10.75 7.00
N ALA A 22 -8.00 11.59 6.51
CA ALA A 22 -8.49 12.75 7.24
C ALA A 22 -9.20 12.36 8.55
N LEU A 23 -10.02 11.31 8.53
CA LEU A 23 -10.70 10.80 9.72
C LEU A 23 -9.70 10.28 10.76
N VAL A 24 -8.74 9.45 10.35
CA VAL A 24 -7.73 8.90 11.25
C VAL A 24 -6.85 10.01 11.84
N SER A 25 -6.40 10.96 11.01
CA SER A 25 -5.64 12.12 11.47
C SER A 25 -6.45 13.01 12.42
N GLY A 26 -7.75 13.20 12.15
CA GLY A 26 -8.66 13.95 13.00
C GLY A 26 -8.87 13.27 14.36
N LEU A 27 -9.10 11.96 14.37
CA LEU A 27 -9.21 11.17 15.61
C LEU A 27 -7.93 11.23 16.44
N TRP A 28 -6.77 11.13 15.78
CA TRP A 28 -5.48 11.28 16.44
C TRP A 28 -5.31 12.68 17.04
N ALA A 29 -5.63 13.73 16.28
CA ALA A 29 -5.55 15.11 16.75
C ALA A 29 -6.50 15.41 17.93
N LEU A 30 -7.68 14.78 17.96
CA LEU A 30 -8.63 14.89 19.08
C LEU A 30 -8.17 14.13 20.32
N ALA A 31 -7.43 13.04 20.14
CA ALA A 31 -6.90 12.23 21.23
C ALA A 31 -5.58 12.76 21.78
N ASP A 32 -4.87 13.62 21.03
CA ASP A 32 -3.59 14.19 21.43
C ASP A 32 -3.68 14.92 22.78
N GLY A 33 -2.78 14.58 23.70
CA GLY A 33 -2.74 15.13 25.05
C GLY A 33 -3.75 14.57 26.05
N THR A 34 -4.58 13.59 25.66
CA THR A 34 -5.52 12.91 26.56
C THR A 34 -5.02 11.51 26.94
N GLY A 35 -5.23 11.12 28.21
CA GLY A 35 -5.01 9.73 28.67
C GLY A 35 -3.62 9.17 28.37
N GLY A 36 -3.54 8.00 27.73
CA GLY A 36 -2.27 7.31 27.43
C GLY A 36 -1.37 7.99 26.37
N LEU A 37 -1.82 9.09 25.77
CA LEU A 37 -1.05 9.89 24.81
C LEU A 37 -0.44 11.16 25.46
N SER A 38 -0.64 11.36 26.77
CA SER A 38 0.03 12.44 27.49
C SER A 38 1.49 12.08 27.77
N GLY A 39 2.36 12.37 26.81
CA GLY A 39 3.81 12.31 26.94
C GLY A 39 4.46 13.69 26.75
N PRO A 40 5.79 13.81 26.89
CA PRO A 40 6.53 15.06 26.68
C PRO A 40 6.37 15.67 25.28
N GLN A 41 5.98 14.86 24.29
CA GLN A 41 5.68 15.28 22.91
C GLN A 41 4.17 15.27 22.57
N GLY A 42 3.30 15.01 23.55
CA GLY A 42 1.84 15.02 23.35
C GLY A 42 1.23 16.36 23.77
N ALA A 43 -0.05 16.55 23.45
CA ALA A 43 -0.83 17.76 23.77
C ALA A 43 -0.34 19.03 23.07
N TRP A 44 0.37 18.92 21.93
CA TRP A 44 0.91 20.08 21.21
C TRP A 44 -0.21 21.04 20.75
N LEU A 45 -1.41 20.50 20.53
CA LEU A 45 -2.59 21.29 20.17
C LEU A 45 -3.23 21.98 21.39
N LEU A 46 -3.03 21.47 22.61
CA LEU A 46 -3.59 22.03 23.84
C LEU A 46 -2.64 23.03 24.51
N ASP A 47 -1.32 22.85 24.38
CA ASP A 47 -0.31 23.81 24.84
C ASP A 47 -0.23 25.02 23.90
N GLU A 48 -0.49 26.22 24.42
CA GLU A 48 -0.44 27.49 23.68
C GLU A 48 0.93 27.73 23.04
N ALA A 49 2.01 27.45 23.76
CA ALA A 49 3.36 27.71 23.29
C ALA A 49 3.70 26.82 22.09
N GLN A 50 3.39 25.52 22.19
CA GLN A 50 3.61 24.58 21.08
C GLN A 50 2.65 24.81 19.91
N ARG A 51 1.36 25.07 20.18
CA ARG A 51 0.37 25.33 19.13
C ARG A 51 0.76 26.52 18.27
N SER A 52 1.26 27.60 18.88
CA SER A 52 1.69 28.79 18.14
C SER A 52 2.83 28.52 17.15
N SER A 53 3.68 27.52 17.43
CA SER A 53 4.83 27.15 16.60
C SER A 53 4.51 26.05 15.57
N PHE A 54 3.68 25.06 15.94
CA PHE A 54 3.40 23.88 15.11
C PHE A 54 2.06 23.94 14.34
N ALA A 55 1.14 24.86 14.69
CA ALA A 55 -0.07 25.10 13.90
C ALA A 55 0.18 26.06 12.73
N LEU A 56 -0.80 26.18 11.82
CA LEU A 56 -0.79 27.20 10.77
C LEU A 56 -1.26 28.54 11.37
N PRO A 57 -0.44 29.63 11.40
CA PRO A 57 0.65 29.97 10.49
C PRO A 57 2.09 29.76 11.00
N GLY A 58 2.29 29.38 12.26
CA GLY A 58 3.62 29.16 12.86
C GLY A 58 4.53 28.27 12.03
N LEU A 59 3.98 27.17 11.50
CA LEU A 59 4.71 26.23 10.65
C LEU A 59 5.36 26.86 9.41
N PHE A 60 4.78 27.95 8.87
CA PHE A 60 5.30 28.67 7.69
C PHE A 60 6.18 29.87 8.04
N LEU A 61 5.85 30.55 9.15
CA LEU A 61 6.44 31.84 9.52
C LEU A 61 7.63 31.69 10.46
N ASP A 62 7.66 30.65 11.28
CA ASP A 62 8.77 30.38 12.19
C ASP A 62 9.95 29.77 11.44
N GLU A 63 11.11 30.41 11.56
CA GLU A 63 12.35 30.04 10.88
C GLU A 63 12.88 28.67 11.36
N SER A 64 12.60 28.31 12.62
CA SER A 64 13.10 27.07 13.23
C SER A 64 12.45 25.80 12.66
N VAL A 65 11.17 25.88 12.28
CA VAL A 65 10.38 24.73 11.80
C VAL A 65 10.14 24.73 10.28
N ARG A 66 10.59 25.77 9.56
CA ARG A 66 10.41 25.88 8.11
C ARG A 66 10.99 24.69 7.34
N THR A 67 12.10 24.12 7.78
CA THR A 67 12.69 22.92 7.16
C THR A 67 11.79 21.70 7.33
N VAL A 68 11.15 21.55 8.49
CA VAL A 68 10.18 20.47 8.75
C VAL A 68 8.94 20.65 7.88
N CYS A 69 8.45 21.89 7.74
CA CYS A 69 7.36 22.22 6.83
C CYS A 69 7.71 21.85 5.38
N ALA A 70 8.90 22.24 4.90
CA ALA A 70 9.37 21.91 3.56
C ALA A 70 9.50 20.39 3.35
N ALA A 71 10.01 19.66 4.35
CA ALA A 71 10.10 18.21 4.30
C ALA A 71 8.71 17.56 4.25
N ALA A 72 7.74 18.02 5.06
CA ALA A 72 6.37 17.52 5.05
C ALA A 72 5.65 17.81 3.73
N LEU A 73 5.85 18.99 3.15
CA LEU A 73 5.32 19.34 1.83
C LEU A 73 5.94 18.49 0.73
N TRP A 74 7.25 18.27 0.79
CA TRP A 74 7.95 17.40 -0.15
C TRP A 74 7.45 15.96 -0.08
N THR A 75 7.33 15.39 1.12
CA THR A 75 6.86 14.01 1.28
C THR A 75 5.37 13.86 0.94
N GLY A 76 4.54 14.86 1.25
CA GLY A 76 3.13 14.86 0.91
C GLY A 76 2.86 15.03 -0.59
N LEU A 77 3.44 16.06 -1.21
CA LEU A 77 3.15 16.41 -2.61
C LEU A 77 3.95 15.58 -3.61
N VAL A 78 5.25 15.43 -3.37
CA VAL A 78 6.13 14.81 -4.35
C VAL A 78 6.16 13.31 -4.14
N THR A 79 6.56 12.82 -2.97
CA THR A 79 6.74 11.37 -2.79
C THR A 79 5.42 10.62 -2.62
N THR A 80 4.37 11.25 -2.09
CA THR A 80 3.08 10.58 -1.90
C THR A 80 2.13 10.85 -3.07
N ALA A 81 1.72 12.10 -3.29
CA ALA A 81 0.69 12.40 -4.30
C ALA A 81 1.16 12.07 -5.73
N ALA A 82 2.38 12.47 -6.12
CA ALA A 82 2.88 12.15 -7.47
C ALA A 82 3.05 10.63 -7.67
N ASN A 83 3.49 9.91 -6.64
CA ASN A 83 3.65 8.45 -6.70
C ASN A 83 2.30 7.74 -6.82
N ARG A 84 1.26 8.20 -6.10
CA ARG A 84 -0.12 7.70 -6.26
C ARG A 84 -0.68 7.93 -7.65
N ILE A 85 -0.39 9.08 -8.27
CA ILE A 85 -0.79 9.36 -9.66
C ILE A 85 -0.08 8.38 -10.60
N ALA A 86 1.24 8.22 -10.46
CA ALA A 86 2.03 7.31 -11.28
C ALA A 86 1.56 5.85 -11.12
N GLU A 87 1.32 5.41 -9.88
CA GLU A 87 0.80 4.09 -9.53
C GLU A 87 -0.57 3.85 -10.19
N THR A 88 -1.50 4.79 -10.06
CA THR A 88 -2.84 4.68 -10.66
C THR A 88 -2.77 4.55 -12.19
N VAL A 89 -1.90 5.34 -12.83
CA VAL A 89 -1.69 5.29 -14.28
C VAL A 89 -1.05 3.96 -14.70
N ALA A 90 -0.08 3.46 -13.94
CA ALA A 90 0.61 2.21 -14.23
C ALA A 90 -0.31 1.00 -14.06
N LEU A 91 -1.04 0.92 -12.94
CA LEU A 91 -1.99 -0.16 -12.65
C LEU A 91 -3.14 -0.22 -13.66
N GLY A 92 -3.54 0.93 -14.22
CA GLY A 92 -4.52 0.98 -15.31
C GLY A 92 -4.08 0.25 -16.59
N ARG A 93 -2.78 0.01 -16.77
CA ARG A 93 -2.19 -0.59 -17.99
C ARG A 93 -1.75 -2.04 -17.80
N LEU A 94 -1.64 -2.53 -16.57
CA LEU A 94 -1.11 -3.87 -16.27
C LEU A 94 -2.21 -4.93 -16.13
N ALA A 95 -1.85 -6.21 -16.33
CA ALA A 95 -2.74 -7.30 -15.94
C ALA A 95 -2.87 -7.36 -14.41
N SER A 96 -4.02 -7.82 -13.90
CA SER A 96 -4.28 -7.82 -12.45
C SER A 96 -3.29 -8.70 -11.67
N SER A 97 -2.78 -9.76 -12.29
CA SER A 97 -1.76 -10.65 -11.73
C SER A 97 -0.40 -9.95 -11.62
N GLU A 98 0.03 -9.25 -12.68
CA GLU A 98 1.29 -8.51 -12.72
C GLU A 98 1.30 -7.34 -11.73
N ALA A 99 0.19 -6.59 -11.68
CA ALA A 99 -0.02 -5.50 -10.73
C ALA A 99 0.12 -5.97 -9.28
N SER A 100 -0.48 -7.12 -8.94
CA SER A 100 -0.41 -7.69 -7.58
C SER A 100 1.01 -8.05 -7.17
N VAL A 101 1.79 -8.66 -8.07
CA VAL A 101 3.21 -8.99 -7.79
C VAL A 101 4.04 -7.73 -7.63
N LEU A 102 3.84 -6.71 -8.47
CA LEU A 102 4.59 -5.46 -8.38
C LEU A 102 4.33 -4.74 -7.05
N LEU A 103 3.06 -4.56 -6.68
CA LEU A 103 2.68 -3.94 -5.40
C LEU A 103 3.21 -4.74 -4.20
N ALA A 104 3.18 -6.07 -4.28
CA ALA A 104 3.74 -6.91 -3.22
C ALA A 104 5.25 -6.68 -3.03
N THR A 105 6.00 -6.39 -4.09
CA THR A 105 7.46 -6.18 -4.00
C THR A 105 7.90 -4.79 -3.54
N GLU A 106 7.02 -3.79 -3.52
CA GLU A 106 7.34 -2.42 -3.04
C GLU A 106 8.01 -2.38 -1.65
N PRO A 107 7.51 -3.07 -0.60
CA PRO A 107 8.12 -3.05 0.72
C PRO A 107 9.55 -3.61 0.75
N LEU A 108 9.92 -4.53 -0.15
CA LEU A 108 11.29 -5.04 -0.25
C LEU A 108 12.25 -3.95 -0.72
N TRP A 109 11.84 -3.18 -1.74
CA TRP A 109 12.63 -2.05 -2.23
C TRP A 109 12.70 -0.93 -1.19
N ALA A 110 11.61 -0.64 -0.50
CA ALA A 110 11.59 0.34 0.58
C ALA A 110 12.57 -0.04 1.70
N ALA A 111 12.55 -1.29 2.18
CA ALA A 111 13.46 -1.78 3.21
C ALA A 111 14.93 -1.77 2.74
N LEU A 112 15.18 -2.16 1.49
CA LEU A 112 16.52 -2.12 0.90
C LEU A 112 17.07 -0.69 0.86
N PHE A 113 16.29 0.27 0.37
CA PHE A 113 16.72 1.66 0.29
C PHE A 113 16.83 2.31 1.67
N ALA A 114 15.96 1.97 2.63
CA ALA A 114 16.10 2.42 4.01
C ALA A 114 17.42 1.93 4.62
N SER A 115 17.77 0.66 4.42
CA SER A 115 19.04 0.13 4.91
C SER A 115 20.26 0.82 4.27
N ILE A 116 20.21 1.09 2.96
CA ILE A 116 21.34 1.73 2.24
C ILE A 116 21.46 3.23 2.55
N TYR A 117 20.35 3.98 2.51
CA TYR A 117 20.38 5.44 2.58
C TYR A 117 20.19 6.00 4.00
N ILE A 118 19.41 5.32 4.83
CA ILE A 118 19.12 5.74 6.22
C ILE A 118 20.04 4.99 7.21
N GLY A 119 20.65 3.88 6.78
CA GLY A 119 21.53 3.06 7.62
C GLY A 119 20.75 2.18 8.60
N GLU A 120 19.48 1.91 8.30
CA GLU A 120 18.64 1.06 9.16
C GLU A 120 19.12 -0.39 9.13
N SER A 121 19.23 -1.00 10.33
CA SER A 121 19.65 -2.39 10.47
C SER A 121 18.46 -3.33 10.27
N LEU A 122 18.52 -4.17 9.24
CA LEU A 122 17.53 -5.23 9.04
C LEU A 122 17.79 -6.38 10.03
N GLY A 123 16.81 -6.64 10.89
CA GLY A 123 16.84 -7.70 11.89
C GLY A 123 16.35 -9.05 11.36
N GLY A 124 16.35 -10.05 12.26
CA GLY A 124 15.86 -11.40 11.93
C GLY A 124 14.37 -11.44 11.56
N ALA A 125 13.56 -10.56 12.16
CA ALA A 125 12.14 -10.44 11.83
C ALA A 125 11.92 -9.90 10.41
N ASP A 126 12.70 -8.89 10.00
CA ASP A 126 12.64 -8.31 8.66
C ASP A 126 13.04 -9.32 7.58
N ALA A 127 14.07 -10.12 7.87
CA ALA A 127 14.49 -11.21 6.99
C ALA A 127 13.40 -12.29 6.85
N ALA A 128 12.76 -12.69 7.95
CA ALA A 128 11.68 -13.67 7.92
C ALA A 128 10.45 -13.14 7.16
N GLY A 129 10.05 -11.89 7.41
CA GLY A 129 8.96 -11.22 6.70
C GLY A 129 9.26 -11.07 5.20
N GLY A 130 10.47 -10.64 4.86
CA GLY A 130 10.94 -10.52 3.47
C GLY A 130 10.95 -11.87 2.74
N ALA A 131 11.40 -12.94 3.39
CA ALA A 131 11.39 -14.30 2.82
C ALA A 131 9.96 -14.78 2.53
N LEU A 132 9.01 -14.57 3.46
CA LEU A 132 7.60 -14.89 3.25
C LEU A 132 7.01 -14.11 2.07
N LEU A 133 7.36 -12.83 1.95
CA LEU A 133 6.87 -11.97 0.88
C LEU A 133 7.38 -12.43 -0.49
N VAL A 134 8.67 -12.74 -0.61
CA VAL A 134 9.26 -13.30 -1.84
C VAL A 134 8.63 -14.65 -2.18
N GLY A 135 8.41 -15.51 -1.18
CA GLY A 135 7.75 -16.81 -1.36
C GLY A 135 6.33 -16.67 -1.91
N ALA A 136 5.53 -15.74 -1.38
CA ALA A 136 4.19 -15.45 -1.87
C ALA A 136 4.20 -14.92 -3.31
N CYS A 137 5.13 -14.02 -3.65
CA CYS A 137 5.29 -13.51 -5.01
C CYS A 137 5.65 -14.63 -6.00
N LEU A 138 6.56 -15.53 -5.61
CA LEU A 138 6.96 -16.66 -6.43
C LEU A 138 5.79 -17.64 -6.65
N ALA A 139 5.04 -17.97 -5.60
CA ALA A 139 3.85 -18.81 -5.70
C ALA A 139 2.78 -18.22 -6.64
N ASN A 140 2.66 -16.90 -6.69
CA ASN A 140 1.72 -16.21 -7.58
C ASN A 140 2.24 -16.13 -9.04
N ALA A 141 3.56 -16.11 -9.24
CA ALA A 141 4.18 -15.97 -10.56
C ALA A 141 4.40 -17.30 -11.30
N VAL A 142 4.54 -18.42 -10.57
CA VAL A 142 4.82 -19.74 -11.16
C VAL A 142 3.51 -20.42 -11.58
N PRO A 143 3.43 -21.00 -12.80
CA PRO A 143 2.27 -21.77 -13.25
C PRO A 143 1.97 -22.95 -12.31
N LYS A 144 0.68 -23.25 -12.12
CA LYS A 144 0.22 -24.34 -11.24
C LYS A 144 0.84 -25.68 -11.61
N GLU A 145 1.07 -25.93 -12.90
CA GLU A 145 1.63 -27.20 -13.38
C GLU A 145 3.09 -27.38 -12.92
N LYS A 146 3.87 -26.28 -12.89
CA LYS A 146 5.24 -26.30 -12.39
C LYS A 146 5.31 -26.36 -10.87
N LEU A 147 4.38 -25.70 -10.17
CA LEU A 147 4.25 -25.83 -8.72
C LEU A 147 3.90 -27.26 -8.33
N LEU A 148 2.92 -27.88 -8.99
CA LEU A 148 2.53 -29.27 -8.74
C LEU A 148 3.65 -30.27 -9.09
N ALA A 149 4.46 -29.99 -10.12
CA ALA A 149 5.65 -30.78 -10.43
C ALA A 149 6.75 -30.67 -9.37
N ILE A 150 6.90 -29.51 -8.71
CA ILE A 150 7.88 -29.28 -7.63
C ILE A 150 7.39 -29.85 -6.30
N PHE A 151 6.08 -29.74 -6.01
CA PHE A 151 5.46 -30.19 -4.76
C PHE A 151 4.95 -31.64 -4.80
N GLY A 152 5.04 -32.31 -5.96
CA GLY A 152 4.81 -33.76 -6.07
C GLY A 152 3.38 -34.18 -5.80
N SER A 153 2.50 -33.99 -6.78
CA SER A 153 1.24 -34.74 -6.83
C SER A 153 0.94 -35.13 -8.28
N GLN A 154 1.20 -36.40 -8.61
CA GLN A 154 0.50 -37.08 -9.69
C GLN A 154 -0.92 -37.37 -9.19
N GLU A 155 -1.83 -36.43 -9.36
CA GLU A 155 -3.25 -36.79 -9.41
C GLU A 155 -3.63 -36.85 -10.89
N ALA A 156 -3.85 -38.09 -11.33
CA ALA A 156 -4.41 -38.41 -12.63
C ALA A 156 -5.74 -37.66 -12.78
N GLU A 157 -5.88 -36.87 -13.85
CA GLU A 157 -7.19 -36.40 -14.30
C GLU A 157 -8.06 -37.63 -14.64
N PRO A 158 -9.29 -37.75 -14.13
CA PRO A 158 -10.29 -38.53 -14.85
C PRO A 158 -10.73 -37.68 -16.05
N GLU A 159 -10.45 -38.18 -17.25
CA GLU A 159 -11.14 -37.75 -18.47
C GLU A 159 -12.66 -37.78 -18.23
N VAL A 160 -13.30 -36.62 -18.28
CA VAL A 160 -14.73 -36.57 -18.56
C VAL A 160 -14.86 -36.41 -20.07
N SER A 161 -14.98 -37.55 -20.74
CA SER A 161 -15.54 -37.61 -22.08
C SER A 161 -16.95 -37.03 -22.04
N SER A 162 -17.21 -36.02 -22.86
CA SER A 162 -18.55 -35.65 -23.25
C SER A 162 -18.63 -35.80 -24.77
N GLU A 163 -18.73 -37.06 -25.20
CA GLU A 163 -19.34 -37.38 -26.48
C GLU A 163 -20.86 -37.31 -26.33
N ALA A 164 -21.45 -36.52 -27.22
CA ALA A 164 -22.73 -36.75 -27.88
C ALA A 164 -23.96 -37.16 -27.04
N SER A 165 -24.89 -36.21 -26.90
CA SER A 165 -26.30 -36.48 -27.22
C SER A 165 -26.94 -35.29 -27.92
N VAL A 166 -26.90 -35.36 -29.25
CA VAL A 166 -27.93 -34.78 -30.10
C VAL A 166 -29.17 -35.68 -29.98
N SER A 167 -30.28 -35.14 -29.49
CA SER A 167 -31.67 -35.58 -29.72
C SER A 167 -32.56 -34.51 -29.09
N GLU A 168 -33.22 -33.63 -29.83
CA GLU A 168 -34.46 -33.87 -30.60
C GLU A 168 -35.64 -34.25 -29.69
N GLU A 169 -36.61 -33.32 -29.59
CA GLU A 169 -38.06 -33.43 -29.25
C GLU A 169 -38.46 -32.18 -28.43
N ALA A 170 -39.00 -31.12 -29.05
CA ALA A 170 -40.40 -30.97 -29.46
C ALA A 170 -41.38 -30.97 -28.28
N ILE A 171 -41.71 -29.77 -27.76
CA ILE A 171 -43.07 -29.32 -27.42
C ILE A 171 -43.17 -27.83 -27.75
#